data_AF-A0A963UG34-F1
#
_entry.id   AF-A0A963UG34-F1
#
_cell.length_a   1.000
_cell.length_b   1.000
_cell.length_c   1.000
_cell.angle_alpha   90.00
_cell.angle_beta   90.00
_cell.angle_gamma   90.00
#
_symmetry.space_group_name_H-M   'P 1'
#
loop_
_entity.id
_entity.type
_entity.pdbx_description
1 polymer ?
#
loop_
_entity_poly.entity_id
_entity_poly.type
_entity_poly.pdbx_seq_one_letter_code
_entity_poly.pdbx_strand_id
1 'polypeptide(L)'
;MPDLMTLVSDLRRPRLLVRAARAGVSDYSRSRDLRRLMRSSHAPAPERALSELLAEEERLETIRLSGDASYSFVRHIELLIAMMAEVRLLPRTEAV
;
A
#
# COMPACT_ATOMS: atom_id res chain seq x y z
N MET A 1 -14.43 -13.55 -7.53
CA MET A 1 -13.43 -12.55 -7.97
C MET A 1 -12.73 -12.04 -6.71
N PRO A 2 -11.41 -12.13 -6.56
CA PRO A 2 -10.77 -11.58 -5.37
C PRO A 2 -10.93 -10.07 -5.43
N ASP A 3 -11.69 -9.56 -4.48
CA ASP A 3 -11.79 -8.15 -4.13
C ASP A 3 -10.36 -7.64 -3.88
N LEU A 4 -10.09 -6.38 -4.21
CA LEU A 4 -8.88 -5.67 -3.77
C LEU A 4 -8.69 -5.81 -2.27
N MET A 5 -9.82 -5.87 -1.55
CA MET A 5 -9.83 -6.15 -0.14
C MET A 5 -9.45 -7.58 0.19
N THR A 6 -9.68 -8.59 -0.65
CA THR A 6 -9.15 -9.94 -0.43
C THR A 6 -7.64 -9.95 -0.57
N LEU A 7 -7.05 -9.34 -1.61
CA LEU A 7 -5.60 -9.23 -1.76
C LEU A 7 -4.92 -8.54 -0.56
N VAL A 8 -5.52 -7.47 -0.04
CA VAL A 8 -5.00 -6.77 1.15
C VAL A 8 -5.42 -7.44 2.47
N SER A 9 -6.48 -8.27 2.49
CA SER A 9 -6.85 -9.04 3.68
C SER A 9 -6.09 -10.36 3.80
N ASP A 10 -5.57 -10.88 2.68
CA ASP A 10 -4.63 -12.00 2.63
C ASP A 10 -3.28 -11.59 3.25
N LEU A 11 -2.93 -10.31 3.18
CA LEU A 11 -1.95 -9.73 4.08
C LEU A 11 -2.52 -9.78 5.50
N ARG A 12 -1.91 -10.58 6.38
CA ARG A 12 -2.32 -10.72 7.78
C ARG A 12 -1.99 -9.45 8.58
N ARG A 13 -2.71 -8.36 8.31
CA ARG A 13 -2.50 -7.05 8.95
C ARG A 13 -3.55 -6.78 10.03
N PRO A 14 -3.19 -6.02 11.08
CA PRO A 14 -4.15 -5.54 12.06
C PRO A 14 -5.35 -4.85 11.38
N ARG A 15 -6.58 -5.27 11.72
CA ARG A 15 -7.82 -4.77 11.09
C ARG A 15 -7.97 -3.24 11.15
N LEU A 16 -7.40 -2.61 12.18
CA LEU A 16 -7.41 -1.15 12.34
C LEU A 16 -6.60 -0.44 11.25
N LEU A 17 -5.41 -0.95 10.89
CA LEU A 17 -4.57 -0.37 9.84
C LEU A 17 -5.28 -0.46 8.49
N VAL A 18 -5.84 -1.63 8.19
CA VAL A 18 -6.61 -1.85 6.96
C VAL A 18 -7.81 -0.92 6.90
N ARG A 19 -8.54 -0.73 8.01
CA ARG A 19 -9.70 0.17 8.05
C ARG A 19 -9.30 1.64 7.86
N ALA A 20 -8.22 2.08 8.51
CA ALA A 20 -7.70 3.44 8.34
C ALA A 20 -7.26 3.67 6.89
N ALA A 21 -6.56 2.71 6.31
CA ALA A 21 -6.13 2.80 4.92
C ALA A 21 -7.32 2.89 3.96
N ARG A 22 -8.35 2.04 4.13
CA ARG A 22 -9.58 2.10 3.32
C ARG A 22 -10.23 3.49 3.33
N ALA A 23 -10.26 4.15 4.48
CA ALA A 23 -10.82 5.49 4.60
C ALA A 23 -9.98 6.55 3.87
N GLY A 24 -8.66 6.38 3.79
CA GLY A 24 -7.74 7.30 3.12
C GLY A 24 -7.60 7.08 1.60
N VAL A 25 -8.13 5.99 1.04
CA VAL A 25 -8.02 5.71 -0.42
C VAL A 25 -8.65 6.81 -1.28
N SER A 26 -9.74 7.44 -0.83
CA SER A 26 -10.39 8.53 -1.57
C SER A 26 -9.52 9.78 -1.73
N ASP A 27 -8.60 9.98 -0.80
CA ASP A 27 -7.80 11.21 -0.69
C ASP A 27 -6.39 11.02 -1.29
N TYR A 28 -6.10 9.82 -1.77
CA TYR A 28 -4.82 9.46 -2.39
C TYR A 28 -4.60 10.21 -3.70
N SER A 29 -3.49 10.92 -3.78
CA SER A 29 -3.02 11.57 -5.00
C SER A 29 -1.71 10.93 -5.46
N ARG A 30 -1.76 10.18 -6.55
CA ARG A 30 -0.58 9.52 -7.13
C ARG A 30 0.58 10.47 -7.39
N SER A 31 0.29 11.69 -7.85
CA SER A 31 1.34 12.68 -8.11
C SER A 31 2.00 13.15 -6.81
N ARG A 32 1.23 13.44 -5.76
CA ARG A 32 1.78 13.94 -4.49
C ARG A 32 2.34 12.82 -3.61
N ASP A 33 1.53 11.81 -3.34
CA ASP A 33 1.76 10.84 -2.28
C ASP A 33 2.74 9.75 -2.72
N LEU A 34 2.61 9.22 -3.93
CA LEU A 34 3.52 8.18 -4.43
C LEU A 34 4.95 8.71 -4.55
N ARG A 35 5.12 9.93 -5.07
CA ARG A 35 6.45 10.57 -5.16
C ARG A 35 7.09 10.74 -3.77
N ARG A 36 6.29 11.16 -2.78
CA ARG A 36 6.75 11.31 -1.40
C ARG A 36 7.14 9.96 -0.78
N LEU A 37 6.30 8.94 -0.95
CA LEU A 37 6.52 7.60 -0.39
C LEU A 37 7.73 6.91 -1.02
N MET A 38 7.89 7.00 -2.34
CA MET A 38 8.96 6.35 -3.09
C MET A 38 10.25 7.19 -3.15
N ARG A 39 10.22 8.43 -2.64
CA ARG A 39 11.32 9.40 -2.76
C ARG A 39 11.82 9.55 -4.21
N SER A 40 10.90 9.48 -5.16
CA SER A 40 11.19 9.52 -6.59
C SER A 40 10.70 10.83 -7.20
N SER A 41 11.46 11.36 -8.17
CA SER A 41 11.06 12.53 -8.96
C SER A 41 9.86 12.23 -9.87
N HIS A 42 9.68 10.97 -10.27
CA HIS A 42 8.62 10.53 -11.17
C HIS A 42 7.89 9.30 -10.61
N ALA A 43 6.56 9.27 -10.77
CA ALA A 43 5.75 8.12 -10.42
C ALA A 43 5.99 7.00 -11.45
N PRO A 44 6.51 5.82 -11.05
CA PRO A 44 6.77 4.72 -11.99
C PRO A 44 5.46 4.14 -12.56
N ALA A 45 5.54 3.14 -13.43
CA ALA A 45 4.35 2.41 -13.87
C ALA A 45 3.63 1.74 -12.66
N PRO A 46 2.28 1.62 -12.65
CA PRO A 46 1.54 1.09 -11.50
C PRO A 46 2.01 -0.29 -11.02
N GLU A 47 2.40 -1.19 -11.93
CA GLU A 47 2.93 -2.53 -11.62
C GLU A 47 4.22 -2.46 -10.80
N ARG A 48 5.13 -1.58 -11.23
CA ARG A 48 6.40 -1.35 -10.54
C ARG A 48 6.19 -0.62 -9.23
N ALA A 49 5.31 0.40 -9.22
CA ALA A 49 4.93 1.11 -8.00
C ALA A 49 4.39 0.13 -6.94
N LEU A 50 3.48 -0.76 -7.33
CA LEU A 50 2.90 -1.74 -6.43
C LEU A 50 3.95 -2.73 -5.88
N SER A 51 4.86 -3.20 -6.74
CA SER A 51 5.94 -4.10 -6.33
C SER A 51 6.86 -3.45 -5.28
N GLU A 52 7.23 -2.20 -5.49
CA GLU A 52 8.06 -1.44 -4.56
C GLU A 52 7.31 -1.13 -3.25
N LEU A 53 6.02 -0.79 -3.33
CA LEU A 53 5.17 -0.58 -2.15
C LEU A 53 5.00 -1.85 -1.30
N LEU A 54 4.83 -3.02 -1.93
CA LEU A 54 4.74 -4.31 -1.24
C LEU A 54 6.02 -4.63 -0.45
N ALA A 55 7.19 -4.44 -1.07
CA ALA A 55 8.46 -4.67 -0.42
C ALA A 55 8.67 -3.74 0.79
N GLU A 56 8.30 -2.46 0.65
CA GLU A 56 8.43 -1.49 1.74
C GLU A 56 7.41 -1.75 2.86
N GLU A 57 6.21 -2.21 2.53
CA GLU A 57 5.18 -2.61 3.50
C GLU A 57 5.63 -3.85 4.29
N GLU A 58 6.17 -4.88 3.64
CA GLU A 58 6.70 -6.08 4.31
C GLU A 58 7.88 -5.75 5.24
N ARG A 59 8.76 -4.84 4.82
CA ARG A 59 9.83 -4.32 5.67
C ARG A 59 9.27 -3.64 6.91
N LEU A 60 8.22 -2.82 6.77
CA LEU A 60 7.63 -2.09 7.88
C LEU A 60 6.80 -3.00 8.81
N GLU A 61 6.19 -4.04 8.27
CA GLU A 61 5.53 -5.09 9.07
C GLU A 61 6.56 -5.85 9.91
N THR A 62 7.74 -6.15 9.37
CA THR A 62 8.83 -6.77 10.14
C THR A 62 9.25 -5.91 11.33
N ILE A 63 9.40 -4.58 11.11
CA ILE A 63 9.72 -3.60 12.16
C ILE A 63 8.59 -3.53 13.20
N ARG A 64 7.32 -3.60 12.76
CA ARG A 64 6.16 -3.63 13.67
C ARG A 64 6.20 -4.88 14.56
N LEU A 65 6.51 -6.04 13.99
CA LEU A 65 6.55 -7.32 14.69
C LEU A 65 7.73 -7.41 15.66
N SER A 66 8.88 -6.80 15.34
CA SER A 66 10.03 -6.75 16.24
C SER A 66 9.85 -5.77 17.41
N GLY A 67 8.81 -4.92 17.38
CA GLY A 67 8.59 -3.89 18.40
C GLY A 67 9.63 -2.77 18.36
N ASP A 68 10.25 -2.57 17.20
CA ASP A 68 11.33 -1.60 17.03
C ASP A 68 10.81 -0.15 17.17
N ALA A 69 11.57 0.70 17.87
CA ALA A 69 11.20 2.09 18.14
C ALA A 69 11.11 2.97 16.89
N SER A 70 11.67 2.54 15.77
CA SER A 70 11.56 3.20 14.47
C SER A 70 10.22 2.95 13.75
N TYR A 71 9.37 2.08 14.29
CA TYR A 71 8.06 1.79 13.72
C TYR A 71 7.18 3.05 13.65
N SER A 72 6.66 3.34 12.45
CA SER A 72 5.69 4.40 12.24
C SER A 72 4.40 3.83 11.68
N PHE A 73 3.34 3.82 12.49
CA PHE A 73 2.01 3.40 12.06
C PHE A 73 1.43 4.33 10.99
N VAL A 74 1.77 5.63 11.02
CA VAL A 74 1.34 6.60 10.00
C VAL A 74 1.89 6.19 8.65
N ARG A 75 3.20 5.91 8.58
CA ARG A 75 3.84 5.43 7.34
C ARG A 75 3.22 4.12 6.86
N HIS A 76 2.88 3.21 7.77
CA HIS A 76 2.23 1.95 7.42
C HIS A 76 0.86 2.20 6.77
N ILE A 77 0.04 3.07 7.35
CA ILE A 77 -1.25 3.45 6.77
C ILE A 77 -1.05 4.08 5.38
N GLU A 78 -0.07 4.98 5.22
CA GLU A 78 0.20 5.62 3.92
C GLU A 78 0.59 4.59 2.84
N LEU A 79 1.40 3.58 3.17
CA LEU A 79 1.77 2.49 2.25
C LEU A 79 0.54 1.66 1.86
N LEU A 80 -0.30 1.29 2.84
CA LEU A 80 -1.52 0.53 2.57
C LEU A 80 -2.52 1.33 1.71
N ILE A 81 -2.65 2.65 1.93
CA ILE A 81 -3.45 3.55 1.09
C ILE A 81 -2.94 3.50 -0.35
N ALA A 82 -1.63 3.72 -0.53
CA ALA A 82 -1.01 3.73 -1.84
C ALA A 82 -1.17 2.39 -2.56
N MET A 83 -0.96 1.27 -1.88
CA MET A 83 -1.17 -0.07 -2.44
C MET A 83 -2.62 -0.26 -2.89
N MET A 84 -3.60 0.01 -2.02
CA MET A 84 -5.02 -0.14 -2.36
C MET A 84 -5.45 0.74 -3.53
N ALA A 85 -4.83 1.92 -3.68
CA ALA A 85 -5.11 2.83 -4.78
C ALA A 85 -4.40 2.40 -6.08
N GLU A 86 -3.13 2.02 -6.04
CA GLU A 86 -2.36 1.61 -7.23
C GLU A 86 -2.91 0.32 -7.84
N VAL A 87 -3.43 -0.64 -7.06
CA VAL A 87 -4.03 -1.86 -7.62
C VAL A 87 -5.27 -1.54 -8.46
N ARG A 88 -6.00 -0.44 -8.18
CA ARG A 88 -7.13 0.00 -9.02
C ARG A 88 -6.71 0.50 -10.40
N LEU A 89 -5.45 0.88 -10.55
CA LEU A 89 -4.87 1.38 -11.80
C LEU A 89 -4.34 0.24 -12.68
N LEU A 90 -4.20 -0.97 -12.13
CA LEU A 90 -3.81 -2.12 -12.92
C LEU A 90 -4.95 -2.51 -13.87
N PRO A 91 -4.63 -2.92 -15.11
CA PRO A 91 -5.62 -3.50 -15.98
C PRO A 91 -6.26 -4.69 -15.25
N ARG A 92 -7.60 -4.74 -15.26
CA ARG A 92 -8.30 -5.91 -14.73
C ARG A 92 -7.94 -7.06 -15.66
N THR A 93 -7.04 -7.94 -15.21
CA THR A 93 -6.80 -9.21 -15.90
C THR A 93 -8.10 -9.99 -15.84
N GLU A 94 -8.89 -9.89 -16.91
CA GLU A 94 -9.89 -10.89 -17.24
C GLU A 94 -9.10 -12.17 -17.52
N ALA A 95 -9.07 -13.07 -16.53
CA ALA A 95 -8.66 -14.44 -16.78
C ALA A 95 -9.70 -15.03 -17.73
N VAL A 96 -9.35 -15.10 -19.01
CA VAL A 96 -10.04 -15.87 -20.06
C VAL A 96 -9.79 -17.36 -19.85
#